data_AF-A0A352Q1V9-F1
#
_entry.id   AF-A0A352Q1V9-F1
#
_cell.length_a   1.000
_cell.length_b   1.000
_cell.length_c   1.000
_cell.angle_alpha   90.00
_cell.angle_beta   90.00
_cell.angle_gamma   90.00
#
_symmetry.space_group_name_H-M   'P 1'
#
loop_
_entity.id
_entity.type
_entity.pdbx_description
1 polymer ?
#
loop_
_entity_poly.entity_id
_entity_poly.type
_entity_poly.pdbx_seq_one_letter_code
_entity_poly.pdbx_strand_id
1 'polypeptide(L)' 'STWCRYGQQDSVALALEVEHRYKGLRSPHKIKSAVSGCTRECAEAQSKDFGIIATENGWNL' A
#
# COMPACT_ATOMS: atom_id res chain seq x y z
N SER A 1 -19.05 3.00 2.89
CA SER A 1 -17.61 2.78 2.66
C SER A 1 -16.85 3.81 3.46
N THR A 2 -15.84 3.42 4.24
CA THR A 2 -15.37 4.23 5.39
C THR A 2 -14.50 5.45 5.06
N TRP A 3 -14.09 5.69 3.80
CA TRP A 3 -13.52 6.99 3.40
C TRP A 3 -13.56 7.27 1.90
N CYS A 4 -13.11 6.31 1.06
CA CYS A 4 -12.98 6.50 -0.38
C CYS A 4 -14.16 5.89 -1.16
N ARG A 5 -14.78 6.67 -2.06
CA ARG A 5 -15.85 6.20 -2.97
C ARG A 5 -15.38 5.06 -3.88
N TYR A 6 -14.13 5.10 -4.31
CA TYR A 6 -13.55 4.14 -5.26
C TYR A 6 -12.72 3.04 -4.58
N GLY A 7 -12.69 3.01 -3.24
CA GLY A 7 -11.91 2.03 -2.50
C GLY A 7 -12.43 0.62 -2.76
N GLN A 8 -11.56 -0.26 -3.25
CA GLN A 8 -11.84 -1.68 -3.46
C GLN A 8 -11.53 -2.49 -2.19
N GLN A 9 -10.43 -2.16 -1.52
CA GLN A 9 -9.98 -2.82 -0.29
C GLN A 9 -9.45 -1.80 0.71
N ASP A 10 -9.35 -2.20 1.98
CA ASP A 10 -8.87 -1.34 3.06
C ASP A 10 -7.35 -1.17 2.98
N SER A 11 -6.91 -0.07 2.35
CA SER A 11 -5.50 0.28 2.25
C SER A 11 -4.88 0.74 3.56
N VAL A 12 -5.68 1.26 4.51
CA VAL A 12 -5.15 1.79 5.77
C VAL A 12 -4.77 0.64 6.69
N ALA A 13 -5.64 -0.35 6.83
CA ALA A 13 -5.36 -1.55 7.61
C ALA A 13 -4.12 -2.28 7.09
N LEU A 14 -4.03 -2.50 5.77
CA LEU A 14 -2.86 -3.17 5.18
C LEU A 14 -1.58 -2.33 5.31
N ALA A 15 -1.65 -1.01 5.15
CA ALA A 15 -0.49 -0.15 5.36
C ALA A 15 0.05 -0.25 6.79
N LEU A 16 -0.83 -0.33 7.80
CA LEU A 16 -0.43 -0.54 9.19
C LEU A 16 0.27 -1.90 9.37
N GLU A 17 -0.25 -2.98 8.79
CA GLU A 17 0.39 -4.30 8.86
C GLU A 17 1.79 -4.30 8.23
N VAL A 18 1.94 -3.68 7.05
CA VAL A 18 3.23 -3.51 6.37
C VAL A 18 4.19 -2.69 7.22
N GLU A 19 3.74 -1.58 7.80
CA GLU A 19 4.55 -0.77 8.69
C GLU A 19 4.98 -1.57 9.92
N HIS A 20 4.06 -2.24 10.62
CA HIS A 20 4.38 -3.03 11.80
C HIS A 20 5.39 -4.14 11.51
N ARG A 21 5.36 -4.71 10.31
CA ARG A 21 6.29 -5.77 9.89
C ARG A 21 7.67 -5.24 9.50
N TYR A 22 7.75 -4.11 8.82
CA TYR A 22 9.00 -3.63 8.21
C TYR A 22 9.60 -2.37 8.87
N LYS A 23 8.89 -1.76 9.84
CA LYS A 23 9.44 -0.62 10.60
C LYS A 23 10.72 -1.04 11.34
N GLY A 24 11.74 -0.19 11.24
CA GLY A 24 13.04 -0.45 11.86
C GLY A 24 13.90 -1.48 11.13
N LEU A 25 13.55 -1.89 9.91
CA LEU A 25 14.38 -2.76 9.08
C LEU A 25 15.75 -2.09 8.83
N ARG A 26 16.84 -2.79 9.16
CA ARG A 26 18.18 -2.35 8.77
C ARG A 26 18.40 -2.69 7.30
N SER A 27 18.33 -1.68 6.45
CA SER A 27 18.66 -1.78 5.03
C SER A 27 19.87 -0.90 4.69
N PRO A 28 20.66 -1.26 3.66
CA PRO A 28 21.79 -0.45 3.22
C PRO A 28 21.37 0.93 2.69
N HIS A 29 20.15 1.06 2.18
CA HIS A 29 19.57 2.30 1.65
C HIS A 29 18.12 2.50 2.11
N LYS A 30 17.58 3.71 1.96
CA LYS A 30 16.19 4.04 2.33
C LYS A 30 15.22 3.28 1.44
N ILE A 31 14.30 2.56 2.06
CA ILE A 31 13.22 1.84 1.39
C ILE A 31 11.91 2.57 1.66
N LYS A 32 11.09 2.71 0.62
CA LYS A 32 9.76 3.31 0.64
C LYS A 32 8.75 2.28 0.19
N SER A 33 7.63 2.24 0.89
CA SER A 33 6.48 1.42 0.52
C SER A 33 5.22 2.26 0.51
N ALA A 34 4.25 1.87 -0.29
CA ALA A 34 2.94 2.49 -0.31
C ALA A 34 1.85 1.46 -0.65
N VAL A 35 0.65 1.71 -0.13
CA VAL A 35 -0.53 0.88 -0.36
C VAL A 35 -1.64 1.76 -0.93
N SER A 36 -2.17 1.40 -2.10
CA SER A 36 -3.31 2.05 -2.73
C SER A 36 -4.53 1.15 -2.67
N GLY A 37 -5.64 1.66 -2.13
CA GLY A 37 -6.90 0.93 -1.99
C GLY A 37 -7.68 0.75 -3.30
N CYS A 38 -7.17 1.25 -4.42
CA CYS A 38 -7.72 1.04 -5.76
C CYS A 38 -6.68 1.32 -6.86
N THR A 39 -7.03 1.02 -8.11
CA THR A 39 -6.19 1.23 -9.31
C THR A 39 -6.00 2.71 -9.67
N ARG A 40 -6.66 3.65 -8.98
CA ARG A 40 -6.44 5.10 -9.14
C ARG A 40 -5.16 5.61 -8.49
N GLU A 41 -4.48 4.76 -7.72
CA GLU A 41 -3.10 4.98 -7.27
C GLU A 41 -2.86 6.31 -6.52
N CYS A 42 -3.81 6.76 -5.69
CA CYS A 42 -3.65 8.03 -4.96
C CYS A 42 -2.46 8.04 -3.98
N ALA A 43 -1.95 6.86 -3.61
CA ALA A 43 -0.78 6.70 -2.76
C ALA A 43 0.55 6.60 -3.54
N GLU A 44 0.51 6.73 -4.88
CA GLU A 44 1.68 6.62 -5.78
C GLU A 44 2.48 5.32 -5.55
N ALA A 45 1.76 4.20 -5.43
CA ALA A 45 2.33 2.90 -5.09
C ALA A 45 3.37 2.43 -6.12
N GLN A 46 3.18 2.71 -7.42
CA GLN A 46 4.10 2.28 -8.48
C GLN A 46 5.44 3.03 -8.45
N SER A 47 5.47 4.22 -7.82
CA SER A 47 6.68 5.04 -7.71
C SER A 47 7.55 4.68 -6.51
N LYS A 48 7.07 3.81 -5.60
CA LYS A 48 7.84 3.39 -4.42
C LYS A 48 8.64 2.12 -4.72
N ASP A 49 9.55 1.74 -3.83
CA ASP A 49 10.39 0.55 -4.01
C ASP A 49 9.57 -0.73 -4.08
N PHE A 50 8.46 -0.78 -3.35
CA PHE A 50 7.40 -1.76 -3.55
C PHE A 50 6.04 -1.14 -3.22
N GLY A 51 5.08 -1.36 -4.11
CA GLY A 51 3.77 -0.75 -4.08
C GLY A 51 2.68 -1.79 -4.09
N ILE A 52 1.73 -1.71 -3.18
CA ILE A 52 0.60 -2.63 -3.14
C ILE A 52 -0.63 -1.92 -3.67
N ILE A 53 -1.31 -2.51 -4.66
CA ILE A 53 -2.50 -1.94 -5.29
C ILE A 53 -3.67 -2.92 -5.15
N ALA A 54 -4.79 -2.43 -4.63
CA ALA A 54 -6.01 -3.22 -4.57
C ALA A 54 -6.64 -3.35 -5.96
N THR A 55 -6.92 -4.59 -6.33
CA THR A 55 -7.66 -4.97 -7.53
C THR A 55 -8.96 -5.68 -7.13
N GLU A 56 -9.84 -5.92 -8.10
CA GLU A 56 -11.08 -6.68 -7.91
C GLU A 56 -10.81 -8.13 -7.45
N ASN A 57 -9.65 -8.67 -7.82
CA ASN A 57 -9.26 -10.05 -7.54
C ASN A 57 -8.39 -10.21 -6.27
N GLY A 58 -8.06 -9.11 -5.57
CA GLY A 58 -7.12 -9.15 -4.44
C GLY A 58 -6.06 -8.05 -4.49
N TRP A 59 -5.01 -8.21 -3.69
CA TRP A 59 -3.86 -7.31 -3.67
C TRP A 59 -2.86 -7.68 -4.76
N ASN A 60 -2.39 -6.68 -5.50
CA ASN A 60 -1.30 -6.81 -6.46
C ASN A 60 -0.07 -6.07 -5.93
N LEU A 61 1.12 -6.65 -6.10
CA LEU A 61 2.41 -6.11 -5.65
C LEU A 61 3.28 -5.79 -6.87
#